data_AF-A0A2V8ZJG3-F1
#
_entry.id   AF-A0A2V8ZJG3-F1
#
_cell.length_a   1.000
_cell.length_b   1.000
_cell.length_c   1.000
_cell.angle_alpha   90.00
_cell.angle_beta   90.00
_cell.angle_gamma   90.00
#
_symmetry.space_group_name_H-M   'P 1'
#
loop_
_entity.id
_entity.type
_entity.pdbx_description
1 polymer ?
#
loop_
_entity_poly.entity_id
_entity_poly.type
_entity_poly.pdbx_seq_one_letter_code
_entity_poly.pdbx_strand_id
1 'polypeptide(L)'
;DVSKQVGKVEPTRDWFPISAVSTFSDFADLIHGPQAQWGTLSCGCHPNCGVGTAVLINRETKEWAPVPRFLNVPGLIADLKKVNDASRNKYLSVFTMALAVLKNYNPLEAPPSLRLKDLYTEFDMTLGISKAERARKLYGSTGADRTIKDVSKRRSNPWNLLFIAGMWFQDLFNYDFRRTEMCIIPYATQQGEISFCAYNTGIGWRKIIENMHKNATVAQWYKEQGRHQIYAKGKNVDLDSYEHSLVVDPVDAARVRERVDDGVPQTASEEDRMRRRKAMEEAAKVRQIYEELVLKRPPEQLVQIGGLPATANGLTPDTKPNPAHDPGGASEASEVTATAASGD
;
A
#
# COMPACT_ATOMS: atom_id res chain seq x y z
N ASP A 1 10.57 -6.47 4.73
CA ASP A 1 10.22 -6.70 6.13
C ASP A 1 10.22 -5.35 6.84
N VAL A 2 9.10 -4.98 7.45
CA VAL A 2 8.93 -3.71 8.19
C VAL A 2 9.98 -3.61 9.29
N SER A 3 10.28 -4.72 9.97
CA SER A 3 11.31 -4.77 11.01
C SER A 3 12.68 -4.36 10.48
N LYS A 4 13.13 -4.94 9.37
CA LYS A 4 14.41 -4.59 8.72
C LYS A 4 14.46 -3.15 8.21
N GLN A 5 13.32 -2.56 7.86
CA GLN A 5 13.25 -1.19 7.35
C GLN A 5 13.32 -0.15 8.48
N VAL A 6 12.62 -0.39 9.59
CA VAL A 6 12.43 0.60 10.66
C VAL A 6 13.15 0.29 11.97
N GLY A 7 13.66 -0.94 12.14
CA GLY A 7 14.48 -1.39 13.27
C GLY A 7 13.82 -1.41 14.64
N LYS A 8 12.52 -1.11 14.75
CA LYS A 8 11.82 -0.97 16.05
C LYS A 8 10.56 -1.83 16.19
N VAL A 9 10.14 -2.54 15.14
CA VAL A 9 8.94 -3.39 15.11
C VAL A 9 9.37 -4.85 14.99
N GLU A 10 8.95 -5.70 15.90
CA GLU A 10 9.30 -7.13 15.94
C GLU A 10 8.15 -8.01 15.43
N PRO A 11 8.36 -8.82 14.37
CA PRO A 11 7.29 -9.61 13.74
C PRO A 11 6.52 -10.54 14.69
N THR A 12 7.20 -11.16 15.65
CA THR A 12 6.60 -12.16 16.56
C THR A 12 6.05 -11.56 17.86
N ARG A 13 6.32 -10.29 18.15
CA ARG A 13 5.89 -9.60 19.37
C ARG A 13 4.81 -8.57 19.11
N ASP A 14 4.97 -7.76 18.05
CA ASP A 14 4.18 -6.54 17.86
C ASP A 14 2.98 -6.74 16.93
N TRP A 15 2.85 -7.90 16.28
CA TRP A 15 1.81 -8.16 15.31
C TRP A 15 0.76 -9.10 15.86
N PHE A 16 -0.50 -8.68 15.75
CA PHE A 16 -1.65 -9.43 16.26
C PHE A 16 -2.64 -9.68 15.13
N PRO A 17 -3.41 -10.77 15.18
CA PRO A 17 -4.57 -10.94 14.31
C PRO A 17 -5.47 -9.70 14.39
N ILE A 18 -5.95 -9.20 13.25
CA ILE A 18 -6.78 -7.98 13.23
C ILE A 18 -8.08 -8.19 14.04
N SER A 19 -8.56 -9.44 14.13
CA SER A 19 -9.71 -9.80 14.97
C SER A 19 -9.49 -9.64 16.47
N ALA A 20 -8.26 -9.42 16.93
CA ALA A 20 -8.00 -9.04 18.32
C ALA A 20 -8.67 -7.71 18.71
N VAL A 21 -8.94 -6.83 17.74
CA VAL A 21 -9.64 -5.55 17.96
C VAL A 21 -11.06 -5.77 18.48
N SER A 22 -11.72 -6.89 18.15
CA SER A 22 -13.10 -7.16 18.56
C SER A 22 -13.31 -7.13 20.07
N THR A 23 -12.32 -7.55 20.88
CA THR A 23 -12.44 -7.45 22.35
C THR A 23 -12.56 -6.00 22.85
N PHE A 24 -11.93 -5.06 22.15
CA PHE A 24 -12.06 -3.62 22.44
C PHE A 24 -13.39 -3.06 21.93
N SER A 25 -13.88 -3.55 20.79
CA SER A 25 -15.21 -3.21 20.27
C SER A 25 -16.32 -3.66 21.20
N ASP A 26 -16.23 -4.90 21.74
CA ASP A 26 -17.18 -5.43 22.72
C ASP A 26 -17.22 -4.55 23.98
N PHE A 27 -16.06 -4.05 24.43
CA PHE A 27 -15.99 -3.13 25.56
C PHE A 27 -16.63 -1.77 25.23
N ALA A 28 -16.35 -1.22 24.05
CA ALA A 28 -16.95 0.04 23.60
C ALA A 28 -18.49 -0.07 23.55
N ASP A 29 -19.00 -1.19 23.05
CA ASP A 29 -20.44 -1.46 23.00
C ASP A 29 -21.05 -1.62 24.39
N LEU A 30 -20.36 -2.27 25.32
CA LEU A 30 -20.78 -2.37 26.72
C LEU A 30 -20.93 -0.98 27.37
N ILE A 31 -19.99 -0.05 27.13
CA ILE A 31 -20.03 1.29 27.75
C ILE A 31 -21.00 2.26 27.07
N HIS A 32 -21.32 2.06 25.80
CA HIS A 32 -22.38 2.82 25.10
C HIS A 32 -23.76 2.30 25.49
N GLY A 33 -23.85 1.01 25.77
CA GLY A 33 -25.05 0.34 26.25
C GLY A 33 -26.04 0.02 25.14
N PRO A 34 -27.10 -0.74 25.46
CA PRO A 34 -28.02 -1.32 24.47
C PRO A 34 -28.91 -0.29 23.75
N GLN A 35 -28.91 0.97 24.21
CA GLN A 35 -29.69 2.05 23.59
C GLN A 35 -28.93 2.75 22.45
N ALA A 36 -27.66 2.39 22.23
CA ALA A 36 -26.90 2.90 21.11
C ALA A 36 -27.53 2.45 19.79
N GLN A 37 -27.72 3.39 18.86
CA GLN A 37 -28.29 3.10 17.53
C GLN A 37 -27.34 2.30 16.63
N TRP A 38 -26.04 2.36 16.92
CA TRP A 38 -25.00 1.69 16.14
C TRP A 38 -23.95 1.11 17.07
N GLY A 39 -23.47 -0.10 16.74
CA GLY A 39 -22.37 -0.74 17.44
C GLY A 39 -21.00 -0.26 16.95
N THR A 40 -19.97 -0.60 17.68
CA THR A 40 -18.58 -0.26 17.36
C THR A 40 -18.08 -1.14 16.22
N LEU A 41 -17.17 -0.61 15.41
CA LEU A 41 -16.50 -1.39 14.36
C LEU A 41 -15.80 -2.59 14.99
N SER A 42 -16.23 -3.79 14.63
CA SER A 42 -15.62 -5.06 15.03
C SER A 42 -15.10 -5.81 13.80
N CYS A 43 -13.93 -6.41 13.90
CA CYS A 43 -13.29 -7.14 12.80
C CYS A 43 -13.40 -8.65 13.04
N GLY A 44 -14.55 -9.24 12.71
CA GLY A 44 -14.83 -10.66 12.92
C GLY A 44 -14.10 -11.64 11.99
N CYS A 45 -13.00 -11.25 11.34
CA CYS A 45 -12.29 -12.14 10.43
C CYS A 45 -11.57 -13.28 11.15
N HIS A 46 -11.36 -14.38 10.42
CA HIS A 46 -10.51 -15.47 10.89
C HIS A 46 -9.10 -14.93 11.24
N PRO A 47 -8.44 -15.35 12.33
CA PRO A 47 -7.14 -14.80 12.75
C PRO A 47 -6.04 -14.82 11.68
N ASN A 48 -6.07 -15.81 10.79
CA ASN A 48 -5.13 -15.92 9.65
C ASN A 48 -5.46 -14.98 8.48
N CYS A 49 -6.56 -14.22 8.53
CA CYS A 49 -6.98 -13.34 7.44
C CYS A 49 -6.06 -12.13 7.30
N GLY A 50 -5.57 -11.63 8.42
CA GLY A 50 -4.64 -10.51 8.44
C GLY A 50 -4.09 -10.29 9.82
N VAL A 51 -2.94 -9.64 9.84
CA VAL A 51 -2.24 -9.22 11.05
C VAL A 51 -2.11 -7.70 11.03
N GLY A 52 -2.09 -7.07 12.18
CA GLY A 52 -1.89 -5.65 12.31
C GLY A 52 -1.07 -5.30 13.53
N THR A 53 -0.41 -4.15 13.45
CA THR A 53 0.27 -3.51 14.57
C THR A 53 -0.10 -2.04 14.59
N ALA A 54 -0.13 -1.46 15.79
CA ALA A 54 -0.39 -0.03 15.97
C ALA A 54 0.88 0.65 16.47
N VAL A 55 1.17 1.82 15.92
CA VAL A 55 2.29 2.67 16.30
C VAL A 55 1.74 4.00 16.79
N LEU A 56 2.21 4.44 17.95
CA LEU A 56 1.87 5.74 18.48
C LEU A 56 2.98 6.72 18.11
N ILE A 57 2.61 7.84 17.47
CA ILE A 57 3.56 8.81 16.90
C ILE A 57 3.23 10.20 17.42
N ASN A 58 4.23 10.89 17.96
CA ASN A 58 4.14 12.31 18.30
C ASN A 58 4.50 13.15 17.07
N ARG A 59 3.57 13.97 16.58
CA ARG A 59 3.76 14.78 15.37
C ARG A 59 4.76 15.92 15.58
N GLU A 60 4.91 16.41 16.81
CA GLU A 60 5.77 17.54 17.15
C GLU A 60 7.20 17.06 17.40
N THR A 61 7.38 16.10 18.32
CA THR A 61 8.71 15.60 18.69
C THR A 61 9.24 14.52 17.74
N LYS A 62 8.39 13.97 16.87
CA LYS A 62 8.69 12.83 15.98
C LYS A 62 9.05 11.53 16.71
N GLU A 63 8.87 11.49 18.02
CA GLU A 63 9.00 10.27 18.81
C GLU A 63 7.89 9.29 18.43
N TRP A 64 8.23 8.01 18.38
CA TRP A 64 7.25 6.97 18.12
C TRP A 64 7.67 5.63 18.74
N ALA A 65 6.67 4.82 19.09
CA ALA A 65 6.86 3.45 19.55
C ALA A 65 5.68 2.55 19.14
N PRO A 66 5.91 1.26 18.85
CA PRO A 66 4.83 0.28 18.70
C PRO A 66 4.05 0.17 20.01
N VAL A 67 2.72 0.23 19.94
CA VAL A 67 1.84 0.10 21.11
C VAL A 67 2.12 -1.19 21.90
N PRO A 68 2.30 -2.36 21.26
CA PRO A 68 2.58 -3.61 21.98
C PRO A 68 3.86 -3.63 22.79
N ARG A 69 4.76 -2.66 22.56
CA ARG A 69 6.04 -2.55 23.25
C ARG A 69 5.87 -1.98 24.68
N PHE A 70 5.00 -0.99 24.84
CA PHE A 70 4.74 -0.37 26.14
C PHE A 70 3.38 -0.75 26.73
N LEU A 71 2.57 -1.52 26.01
CA LEU A 71 1.29 -2.03 26.47
C LEU A 71 1.22 -3.53 26.18
N ASN A 72 1.16 -4.35 27.23
CA ASN A 72 1.03 -5.80 27.10
C ASN A 72 -0.34 -6.17 26.51
N VAL A 73 -0.43 -6.24 25.19
CA VAL A 73 -1.68 -6.49 24.46
C VAL A 73 -2.33 -7.83 24.83
N PRO A 74 -1.62 -8.98 24.89
CA PRO A 74 -2.22 -10.24 25.33
C PRO A 74 -2.81 -10.17 26.74
N GLY A 75 -2.08 -9.59 27.69
CA GLY A 75 -2.53 -9.42 29.07
C GLY A 75 -3.75 -8.50 29.16
N LEU A 76 -3.70 -7.38 28.43
CA LEU A 76 -4.81 -6.43 28.36
C LEU A 76 -6.06 -7.09 27.77
N ILE A 77 -5.96 -7.80 26.64
CA ILE A 77 -7.10 -8.52 26.05
C ILE A 77 -7.70 -9.52 27.05
N ALA A 78 -6.86 -10.27 27.78
CA ALA A 78 -7.33 -11.23 28.76
C ALA A 78 -8.06 -10.56 29.95
N ASP A 79 -7.59 -9.40 30.39
CA ASP A 79 -8.25 -8.63 31.45
C ASP A 79 -9.54 -7.97 30.95
N LEU A 80 -9.55 -7.42 29.73
CA LEU A 80 -10.74 -6.85 29.08
C LEU A 80 -11.86 -7.86 28.91
N LYS A 81 -11.53 -9.11 28.51
CA LYS A 81 -12.53 -10.18 28.43
C LYS A 81 -13.26 -10.36 29.76
N LYS A 82 -12.54 -10.38 30.88
CA LYS A 82 -13.14 -10.46 32.22
C LYS A 82 -14.02 -9.25 32.55
N VAL A 83 -13.61 -8.05 32.12
CA VAL A 83 -14.41 -6.82 32.30
C VAL A 83 -15.71 -6.91 31.50
N ASN A 84 -15.63 -7.36 30.24
CA ASN A 84 -16.78 -7.54 29.36
C ASN A 84 -17.73 -8.61 29.93
N ASP A 85 -17.20 -9.77 30.33
CA ASP A 85 -17.97 -10.86 30.94
C ASP A 85 -18.64 -10.46 32.25
N ALA A 86 -18.00 -9.59 33.05
CA ALA A 86 -18.57 -9.07 34.27
C ALA A 86 -19.76 -8.11 34.01
N SER A 87 -19.85 -7.54 32.80
CA SER A 87 -20.99 -6.75 32.29
C SER A 87 -21.52 -5.73 33.31
N ARG A 88 -20.60 -5.02 33.97
CA ARG A 88 -20.94 -4.03 34.99
C ARG A 88 -21.42 -2.73 34.37
N ASN A 89 -21.94 -1.82 35.21
CA ASN A 89 -22.34 -0.49 34.76
C ASN A 89 -21.14 0.28 34.16
N LYS A 90 -21.44 1.27 33.32
CA LYS A 90 -20.44 2.07 32.59
C LYS A 90 -19.27 2.55 33.47
N TYR A 91 -19.56 3.10 34.64
CA TYR A 91 -18.50 3.68 35.49
C TYR A 91 -17.56 2.61 36.04
N LEU A 92 -18.09 1.48 36.50
CA LEU A 92 -17.29 0.38 37.02
C LEU A 92 -16.50 -0.32 35.91
N SER A 93 -17.09 -0.48 34.71
CA SER A 93 -16.41 -1.04 33.54
C SER A 93 -15.26 -0.14 33.06
N VAL A 94 -15.47 1.17 32.99
CA VAL A 94 -14.41 2.14 32.64
C VAL A 94 -13.30 2.15 33.70
N PHE A 95 -13.66 2.11 34.99
CA PHE A 95 -12.67 2.05 36.08
C PHE A 95 -11.82 0.79 36.02
N THR A 96 -12.44 -0.38 35.84
CA THR A 96 -11.73 -1.67 35.74
C THR A 96 -10.88 -1.76 34.47
N MET A 97 -11.36 -1.22 33.34
CA MET A 97 -10.55 -1.02 32.13
C MET A 97 -9.32 -0.15 32.40
N ALA A 98 -9.47 0.98 33.10
CA ALA A 98 -8.34 1.84 33.43
C ALA A 98 -7.30 1.11 34.29
N LEU A 99 -7.75 0.31 35.27
CA LEU A 99 -6.86 -0.56 36.04
C LEU A 99 -6.18 -1.63 35.19
N ALA A 100 -6.89 -2.23 34.24
CA ALA A 100 -6.32 -3.20 33.30
C ALA A 100 -5.25 -2.57 32.40
N VAL A 101 -5.48 -1.36 31.90
CA VAL A 101 -4.48 -0.60 31.13
C VAL A 101 -3.26 -0.31 32.00
N LEU A 102 -3.44 0.21 33.22
CA LEU A 102 -2.33 0.51 34.14
C LEU A 102 -1.52 -0.73 34.51
N LYS A 103 -2.19 -1.86 34.76
CA LYS A 103 -1.54 -3.15 35.04
C LYS A 103 -0.67 -3.63 33.88
N ASN A 104 -1.10 -3.36 32.65
CA ASN A 104 -0.42 -3.83 31.43
C ASN A 104 0.48 -2.76 30.80
N TYR A 105 0.62 -1.58 31.40
CA TYR A 105 1.42 -0.47 30.89
C TYR A 105 2.85 -0.51 31.43
N ASN A 106 3.83 -0.47 30.53
CA ASN A 106 5.25 -0.37 30.84
C ASN A 106 5.78 1.04 30.48
N PRO A 107 5.96 1.94 31.46
CA PRO A 107 6.41 3.30 31.20
C PRO A 107 7.84 3.41 30.67
N LEU A 108 8.69 2.40 30.91
CA LEU A 108 10.10 2.42 30.48
C LEU A 108 10.26 2.20 28.98
N GLU A 109 9.28 1.58 28.35
CA GLU A 109 9.27 1.31 26.90
C GLU A 109 8.36 2.25 26.11
N ALA A 110 7.64 3.13 26.82
CA ALA A 110 6.81 4.16 26.22
C ALA A 110 7.68 5.28 25.62
N PRO A 111 7.16 6.02 24.63
CA PRO A 111 7.80 7.26 24.19
C PRO A 111 8.04 8.20 25.39
N PRO A 112 9.22 8.83 25.53
CA PRO A 112 9.56 9.67 26.68
C PRO A 112 8.56 10.81 26.94
N SER A 113 7.98 11.36 25.88
CA SER A 113 6.97 12.42 25.99
C SER A 113 5.55 11.94 26.30
N LEU A 114 5.29 10.62 26.32
CA LEU A 114 3.94 10.07 26.51
C LEU A 114 3.52 10.13 27.98
N ARG A 115 2.51 10.95 28.28
CA ARG A 115 1.94 11.05 29.63
C ARG A 115 0.74 10.13 29.77
N LEU A 116 0.42 9.71 31.00
CA LEU A 116 -0.79 8.93 31.28
C LEU A 116 -2.09 9.65 30.87
N LYS A 117 -2.09 10.99 30.93
CA LYS A 117 -3.21 11.80 30.43
C LYS A 117 -3.40 11.64 28.93
N ASP A 118 -2.30 11.62 28.18
CA ASP A 118 -2.34 11.48 26.72
C ASP A 118 -2.82 10.09 26.35
N LEU A 119 -2.33 9.06 27.06
CA LEU A 119 -2.84 7.69 26.91
C LEU A 119 -4.34 7.61 27.15
N TYR A 120 -4.84 8.22 28.24
CA TYR A 120 -6.28 8.29 28.49
C TYR A 120 -7.03 9.01 27.36
N THR A 121 -6.48 10.12 26.85
CA THR A 121 -7.07 10.85 25.73
C THR A 121 -7.14 9.99 24.47
N GLU A 122 -6.11 9.21 24.14
CA GLU A 122 -6.14 8.26 23.00
C GLU A 122 -7.23 7.20 23.16
N PHE A 123 -7.31 6.58 24.34
CA PHE A 123 -8.36 5.59 24.64
C PHE A 123 -9.76 6.20 24.60
N ASP A 124 -9.94 7.41 25.12
CA ASP A 124 -11.21 8.13 25.10
C ASP A 124 -11.61 8.51 23.66
N MET A 125 -10.66 8.98 22.85
CA MET A 125 -10.88 9.30 21.43
C MET A 125 -11.20 8.07 20.58
N THR A 126 -10.66 6.90 20.95
CA THR A 126 -10.81 5.64 20.20
C THR A 126 -12.06 4.87 20.61
N LEU A 127 -12.33 4.73 21.92
CA LEU A 127 -13.42 3.91 22.46
C LEU A 127 -14.67 4.72 22.83
N GLY A 128 -14.60 6.05 22.86
CA GLY A 128 -15.73 6.90 23.25
C GLY A 128 -16.14 6.71 24.71
N ILE A 129 -15.15 6.71 25.62
CA ILE A 129 -15.37 6.55 27.07
C ILE A 129 -16.27 7.69 27.59
N SER A 130 -15.92 8.92 27.23
CA SER A 130 -16.68 10.13 27.47
C SER A 130 -18.00 10.12 26.71
N LYS A 131 -19.06 10.68 27.31
CA LYS A 131 -20.33 10.91 26.59
C LYS A 131 -20.08 11.71 25.30
N ALA A 132 -20.81 11.40 24.24
CA ALA A 132 -20.65 12.01 22.92
C ALA A 132 -20.61 13.55 22.94
N GLU A 133 -21.46 14.19 23.75
CA GLU A 133 -21.49 15.64 23.92
C GLU A 133 -20.17 16.20 24.49
N ARG A 134 -19.63 15.54 25.53
CA ARG A 134 -18.35 15.89 26.13
C ARG A 134 -17.19 15.65 25.15
N ALA A 135 -17.20 14.51 24.45
CA ALA A 135 -16.21 14.18 23.44
C ALA A 135 -16.23 15.21 22.30
N ARG A 136 -17.41 15.64 21.84
CA ARG A 136 -17.56 16.70 20.83
C ARG A 136 -17.03 18.04 21.32
N LYS A 137 -17.27 18.39 22.59
CA LYS A 137 -16.76 19.65 23.17
C LYS A 137 -15.23 19.65 23.25
N LEU A 138 -14.65 18.54 23.72
CA LEU A 138 -13.21 18.39 23.96
C LEU A 138 -12.41 18.17 22.67
N TYR A 139 -12.86 17.24 21.82
CA TYR A 139 -12.12 16.78 20.65
C TYR A 139 -12.73 17.25 19.33
N GLY A 140 -13.99 17.67 19.29
CA GLY A 140 -14.70 18.01 18.05
C GLY A 140 -15.53 16.84 17.49
N SER A 141 -16.49 17.14 16.60
CA SER A 141 -17.34 16.12 15.96
C SER A 141 -16.55 15.21 15.01
N THR A 142 -16.88 13.92 14.99
CA THR A 142 -16.43 12.94 13.98
C THR A 142 -17.51 12.58 12.96
N GLY A 143 -18.73 13.08 13.15
CA GLY A 143 -19.87 12.78 12.28
C GLY A 143 -19.79 13.46 10.92
N ALA A 144 -20.82 13.23 10.11
CA ALA A 144 -20.99 13.88 8.81
C ALA A 144 -21.09 15.42 8.91
N ASP A 145 -21.46 15.93 10.08
CA ASP A 145 -21.63 17.35 10.39
C ASP A 145 -20.34 18.05 10.88
N ARG A 146 -19.18 17.38 10.78
CA ARG A 146 -17.90 17.93 11.25
C ARG A 146 -17.50 19.20 10.50
N THR A 147 -17.02 20.18 11.24
CA THR A 147 -16.50 21.45 10.69
C THR A 147 -14.98 21.49 10.67
N ILE A 148 -14.40 22.46 9.95
CA ILE A 148 -12.95 22.70 9.96
C ILE A 148 -12.44 22.95 11.40
N LYS A 149 -13.24 23.62 12.25
CA LYS A 149 -12.88 23.84 13.66
C LYS A 149 -12.81 22.53 14.45
N ASP A 150 -13.69 21.58 14.18
CA ASP A 150 -13.64 20.25 14.79
C ASP A 150 -12.39 19.48 14.36
N VAL A 151 -12.03 19.57 13.08
CA VAL A 151 -10.80 18.95 12.56
C VAL A 151 -9.56 19.57 13.21
N SER A 152 -9.50 20.90 13.34
CA SER A 152 -8.39 21.58 14.00
C SER A 152 -8.26 21.21 15.48
N LYS A 153 -9.38 21.04 16.20
CA LYS A 153 -9.38 20.54 17.59
C LYS A 153 -8.85 19.12 17.70
N ARG A 154 -9.26 18.19 16.84
CA ARG A 154 -8.68 16.83 16.85
C ARG A 154 -7.19 16.86 16.54
N ARG A 155 -6.79 17.69 15.58
CA ARG A 155 -5.39 17.85 15.18
C ARG A 155 -4.53 18.56 16.23
N SER A 156 -5.10 19.25 17.22
CA SER A 156 -4.30 19.84 18.30
C SER A 156 -3.73 18.80 19.26
N ASN A 157 -4.23 17.55 19.22
CA ASN A 157 -3.55 16.44 19.88
C ASN A 157 -2.23 16.15 19.13
N PRO A 158 -1.06 16.18 19.81
CA PRO A 158 0.21 15.87 19.18
C PRO A 158 0.35 14.38 18.84
N TRP A 159 -0.39 13.51 19.53
CA TRP A 159 -0.33 12.07 19.34
C TRP A 159 -1.27 11.59 18.23
N ASN A 160 -0.73 10.73 17.38
CA ASN A 160 -1.45 10.05 16.31
C ASN A 160 -1.23 8.54 16.42
N LEU A 161 -2.31 7.77 16.28
CA LEU A 161 -2.25 6.32 16.14
C LEU A 161 -2.17 5.95 14.65
N LEU A 162 -1.09 5.31 14.24
CA LEU A 162 -0.93 4.72 12.92
C LEU A 162 -1.14 3.21 13.00
N PHE A 163 -2.14 2.71 12.29
CA PHE A 163 -2.37 1.27 12.17
C PHE A 163 -1.72 0.74 10.88
N ILE A 164 -0.83 -0.24 11.03
CA ILE A 164 -0.16 -0.93 9.94
C ILE A 164 -0.74 -2.33 9.87
N ALA A 165 -1.43 -2.64 8.77
CA ALA A 165 -2.08 -3.93 8.56
C ALA A 165 -1.45 -4.66 7.37
N GLY A 166 -1.29 -5.97 7.52
CA GLY A 166 -1.00 -6.92 6.45
C GLY A 166 -2.17 -7.88 6.28
N MET A 167 -2.66 -8.05 5.06
CA MET A 167 -3.71 -9.01 4.74
C MET A 167 -3.14 -10.18 3.94
N TRP A 168 -3.65 -11.38 4.22
CA TRP A 168 -3.36 -12.57 3.43
C TRP A 168 -4.49 -12.82 2.44
N PHE A 169 -4.26 -12.43 1.19
CA PHE A 169 -5.18 -12.67 0.09
C PHE A 169 -5.21 -14.15 -0.27
N GLN A 170 -6.39 -14.62 -0.67
CA GLN A 170 -6.50 -15.95 -1.27
C GLN A 170 -6.05 -15.87 -2.72
N ASP A 171 -5.17 -16.79 -3.07
CA ASP A 171 -4.70 -17.07 -4.42
C ASP A 171 -5.33 -18.37 -4.92
N LEU A 172 -5.19 -18.69 -6.22
CA LEU A 172 -5.79 -19.88 -6.84
C LEU A 172 -5.43 -21.18 -6.11
N PHE A 173 -4.20 -21.29 -5.57
CA PHE A 173 -3.71 -22.52 -4.92
C PHE A 173 -4.24 -22.71 -3.49
N ASN A 174 -4.78 -21.67 -2.84
CA ASN A 174 -5.32 -21.72 -1.47
C ASN A 174 -6.72 -21.08 -1.39
N TYR A 175 -7.44 -21.10 -2.51
CA TYR A 175 -8.76 -20.52 -2.62
C TYR A 175 -9.80 -21.39 -1.90
N ASP A 176 -10.51 -20.78 -0.94
CA ASP A 176 -11.55 -21.44 -0.15
C ASP A 176 -12.85 -20.67 -0.30
N PHE A 177 -13.86 -21.34 -0.86
CA PHE A 177 -15.19 -20.78 -1.08
C PHE A 177 -15.89 -20.40 0.22
N ARG A 178 -15.78 -21.22 1.28
CA ARG A 178 -16.42 -20.92 2.58
C ARG A 178 -15.84 -19.68 3.22
N ARG A 179 -14.52 -19.50 3.13
CA ARG A 179 -13.86 -18.26 3.58
C ARG A 179 -14.28 -17.05 2.74
N THR A 180 -14.43 -17.25 1.43
CA THR A 180 -14.84 -16.20 0.49
C THR A 180 -16.29 -15.74 0.73
N GLU A 181 -17.20 -16.68 1.04
CA GLU A 181 -18.61 -16.43 1.40
C GLU A 181 -18.76 -15.62 2.69
N MET A 182 -17.85 -15.77 3.65
CA MET A 182 -17.84 -15.07 4.93
C MET A 182 -16.84 -13.90 4.98
N CYS A 183 -16.38 -13.42 3.82
CA CYS A 183 -15.38 -12.36 3.77
C CYS A 183 -15.94 -11.05 4.31
N ILE A 184 -15.20 -10.41 5.22
CA ILE A 184 -15.58 -9.12 5.82
C ILE A 184 -15.13 -7.90 5.00
N ILE A 185 -14.54 -8.12 3.80
CA ILE A 185 -14.07 -7.05 2.91
C ILE A 185 -14.94 -7.08 1.65
N PRO A 186 -16.03 -6.31 1.66
CA PRO A 186 -16.96 -6.26 0.55
C PRO A 186 -16.52 -5.26 -0.51
N TYR A 187 -16.68 -5.65 -1.77
CA TYR A 187 -16.59 -4.78 -2.93
C TYR A 187 -18.00 -4.55 -3.46
N ALA A 188 -18.34 -3.28 -3.65
CA ALA A 188 -19.59 -2.90 -4.28
C ALA A 188 -19.44 -2.99 -5.80
N THR A 189 -20.41 -3.61 -6.44
CA THR A 189 -20.55 -3.69 -7.90
C THR A 189 -21.97 -3.30 -8.29
N GLN A 190 -22.22 -3.08 -9.58
CA GLN A 190 -23.56 -2.75 -10.09
C GLN A 190 -24.55 -3.91 -9.88
N GLN A 191 -24.06 -5.12 -9.66
CA GLN A 191 -24.84 -6.33 -9.41
C GLN A 191 -25.08 -6.60 -7.92
N GLY A 192 -24.51 -5.77 -7.04
CA GLY A 192 -24.54 -5.96 -5.60
C GLY A 192 -23.15 -6.14 -5.01
N GLU A 193 -23.09 -6.81 -3.87
CA GLU A 193 -21.86 -6.99 -3.10
C GLU A 193 -21.15 -8.29 -3.50
N ILE A 194 -19.84 -8.23 -3.63
CA ILE A 194 -18.96 -9.37 -3.85
C ILE A 194 -17.73 -9.24 -2.98
N SER A 195 -17.18 -10.33 -2.45
CA SER A 195 -15.98 -10.24 -1.62
C SER A 195 -14.73 -9.86 -2.42
N PHE A 196 -13.77 -9.21 -1.77
CA PHE A 196 -12.49 -8.82 -2.38
C PHE A 196 -11.82 -9.98 -3.13
N CYS A 197 -11.73 -11.16 -2.50
CA CYS A 197 -11.04 -12.32 -3.08
C CYS A 197 -11.81 -12.93 -4.26
N ALA A 198 -13.15 -12.92 -4.22
CA ALA A 198 -13.97 -13.33 -5.37
C ALA A 198 -13.81 -12.38 -6.54
N TYR A 199 -13.78 -11.08 -6.28
CA TYR A 199 -13.59 -10.08 -7.32
C TYR A 199 -12.19 -10.17 -7.95
N ASN A 200 -11.13 -10.07 -7.15
CA ASN A 200 -9.77 -9.87 -7.66
C ASN A 200 -9.02 -11.15 -8.03
N THR A 201 -9.24 -12.26 -7.31
CA THR A 201 -8.38 -13.44 -7.46
C THR A 201 -9.07 -14.64 -8.07
N GLY A 202 -10.21 -15.07 -7.50
CA GLY A 202 -10.80 -16.40 -7.70
C GLY A 202 -11.16 -16.76 -9.15
N ILE A 203 -12.45 -16.90 -9.45
CA ILE A 203 -12.92 -17.33 -10.78
C ILE A 203 -12.79 -16.18 -11.82
N GLY A 204 -12.27 -15.02 -11.42
CA GLY A 204 -12.07 -13.87 -12.31
C GLY A 204 -13.33 -13.03 -12.51
N TRP A 205 -14.19 -12.92 -11.50
CA TRP A 205 -15.42 -12.11 -11.53
C TRP A 205 -15.17 -10.66 -11.96
N ARG A 206 -14.03 -10.08 -11.57
CA ARG A 206 -13.60 -8.77 -12.06
C ARG A 206 -13.64 -8.67 -13.58
N LYS A 207 -13.07 -9.64 -14.30
CA LYS A 207 -13.04 -9.61 -15.77
C LYS A 207 -14.43 -9.67 -16.37
N ILE A 208 -15.34 -10.42 -15.75
CA ILE A 208 -16.73 -10.52 -16.21
C ILE A 208 -17.41 -9.16 -16.02
N ILE A 209 -17.37 -8.60 -14.82
CA ILE A 209 -18.03 -7.34 -14.47
C ILE A 209 -17.45 -6.17 -15.26
N GLU A 210 -16.12 -6.06 -15.36
CA GLU A 210 -15.46 -5.02 -16.16
C GLU A 210 -15.83 -5.15 -17.65
N ASN A 211 -15.95 -6.38 -18.18
CA ASN A 211 -16.37 -6.57 -19.58
C ASN A 211 -17.84 -6.27 -19.82
N MET A 212 -18.71 -6.49 -18.84
CA MET A 212 -20.14 -6.15 -18.93
C MET A 212 -20.36 -4.64 -18.98
N HIS A 213 -19.56 -3.87 -18.23
CA HIS A 213 -19.75 -2.43 -18.03
C HIS A 213 -18.71 -1.55 -18.71
N LYS A 214 -17.84 -2.12 -19.57
CA LYS A 214 -16.90 -1.31 -20.35
C LYS A 214 -17.67 -0.46 -21.36
N ASN A 215 -17.47 0.86 -21.32
CA ASN A 215 -18.14 1.79 -22.22
C ASN A 215 -17.35 2.05 -23.51
N ALA A 216 -16.01 2.09 -23.43
CA ALA A 216 -15.14 2.29 -24.57
C ALA A 216 -13.88 1.44 -24.44
N THR A 217 -13.33 0.98 -25.57
CA THR A 217 -11.98 0.43 -25.58
C THR A 217 -10.95 1.54 -25.42
N VAL A 218 -9.77 1.23 -24.87
CA VAL A 218 -8.64 2.17 -24.78
C VAL A 218 -8.31 2.78 -26.15
N ALA A 219 -8.44 2.00 -27.23
CA ALA A 219 -8.22 2.46 -28.60
C ALA A 219 -9.26 3.50 -29.04
N GLN A 220 -10.54 3.30 -28.73
CA GLN A 220 -11.60 4.27 -29.02
C GLN A 220 -11.40 5.55 -28.20
N TRP A 221 -11.12 5.42 -26.91
CA TRP A 221 -10.83 6.56 -26.04
C TRP A 221 -9.66 7.39 -26.58
N TYR A 222 -8.56 6.76 -26.98
CA TYR A 222 -7.41 7.46 -27.55
C TYR A 222 -7.68 8.09 -28.92
N LYS A 223 -8.60 7.54 -29.71
CA LYS A 223 -8.99 8.14 -30.99
C LYS A 223 -9.78 9.43 -30.76
N GLU A 224 -10.64 9.45 -29.76
CA GLU A 224 -11.54 10.58 -29.47
C GLU A 224 -10.87 11.66 -28.62
N GLN A 225 -10.14 11.26 -27.59
CA GLN A 225 -9.57 12.17 -26.57
C GLN A 225 -8.06 12.37 -26.73
N GLY A 226 -7.43 11.69 -27.71
CA GLY A 226 -5.99 11.64 -27.84
C GLY A 226 -5.33 10.76 -26.77
N ARG A 227 -4.00 10.63 -26.86
CA ARG A 227 -3.20 9.92 -25.85
C ARG A 227 -2.65 10.89 -24.82
N HIS A 228 -2.90 10.62 -23.56
CA HIS A 228 -2.16 11.28 -22.47
C HIS A 228 -0.70 10.85 -22.48
N GLN A 229 0.19 11.77 -22.11
CA GLN A 229 1.63 11.52 -22.03
C GLN A 229 1.90 10.49 -20.92
N ILE A 230 2.50 9.35 -21.28
CA ILE A 230 2.84 8.28 -20.34
C ILE A 230 4.34 8.35 -20.04
N TYR A 231 4.67 8.68 -18.79
CA TYR A 231 6.03 8.64 -18.28
C TYR A 231 6.29 7.29 -17.63
N ALA A 232 7.21 6.51 -18.18
CA ALA A 232 7.59 5.19 -17.67
C ALA A 232 9.08 4.95 -17.89
N LYS A 233 9.66 3.97 -17.17
CA LYS A 233 11.09 3.59 -17.26
C LYS A 233 12.07 4.75 -16.97
N GLY A 234 11.79 5.55 -15.95
CA GLY A 234 12.69 6.64 -15.54
C GLY A 234 12.71 7.84 -16.48
N LYS A 235 11.70 7.97 -17.37
CA LYS A 235 11.50 9.22 -18.12
C LYS A 235 11.07 10.34 -17.18
N ASN A 236 11.64 11.53 -17.35
CA ASN A 236 11.26 12.73 -16.62
C ASN A 236 9.80 13.08 -16.91
N VAL A 237 9.07 13.44 -15.85
CA VAL A 237 7.67 13.88 -15.91
C VAL A 237 7.69 15.40 -16.04
N ASP A 238 7.16 15.92 -17.14
CA ASP A 238 7.03 17.36 -17.31
C ASP A 238 5.87 17.85 -16.42
N LEU A 239 6.22 18.45 -15.28
CA LEU A 239 5.28 19.10 -14.37
C LEU A 239 5.34 20.61 -14.54
N ASP A 240 4.19 21.28 -14.44
CA ASP A 240 4.11 22.75 -14.47
C ASP A 240 4.90 23.39 -13.32
N SER A 241 5.02 22.68 -12.19
CA SER A 241 5.84 23.09 -11.05
C SER A 241 6.39 21.88 -10.31
N TYR A 242 7.64 22.01 -9.85
CA TYR A 242 8.31 21.07 -8.95
C TYR A 242 8.27 21.54 -7.49
N GLU A 243 7.62 22.67 -7.20
CA GLU A 243 7.48 23.16 -5.84
C GLU A 243 6.58 22.22 -5.02
N HIS A 244 7.10 21.73 -3.89
CA HIS A 244 6.35 20.91 -2.97
C HIS A 244 6.74 21.20 -1.52
N SER A 245 5.79 21.00 -0.60
CA SER A 245 6.04 21.14 0.85
C SER A 245 6.56 19.84 1.50
N LEU A 246 6.72 18.77 0.71
CA LEU A 246 7.22 17.49 1.21
C LEU A 246 8.73 17.59 1.50
N VAL A 247 9.10 17.50 2.78
CA VAL A 247 10.49 17.35 3.21
C VAL A 247 10.76 15.87 3.40
N VAL A 248 11.62 15.30 2.57
CA VAL A 248 12.05 13.89 2.66
C VAL A 248 13.38 13.84 3.39
N ASP A 249 13.60 12.84 4.23
CA ASP A 249 14.91 12.61 4.84
C ASP A 249 15.94 12.32 3.72
N PRO A 250 17.00 13.13 3.58
CA PRO A 250 17.96 12.97 2.49
C PRO A 250 18.71 11.63 2.57
N VAL A 251 18.88 11.05 3.76
CA VAL A 251 19.55 9.76 3.95
C VAL A 251 18.67 8.64 3.38
N ASP A 252 17.37 8.69 3.64
CA ASP A 252 16.42 7.71 3.12
C ASP A 252 16.20 7.90 1.61
N ALA A 253 16.13 9.14 1.12
CA ALA A 253 16.00 9.44 -0.31
C ALA A 253 17.22 8.97 -1.12
N ALA A 254 18.42 9.09 -0.54
CA ALA A 254 19.67 8.62 -1.16
C ALA A 254 19.88 7.10 -1.04
N ARG A 255 19.05 6.39 -0.26
CA ARG A 255 19.17 4.93 -0.09
C ARG A 255 18.73 4.21 -1.37
N VAL A 256 19.65 4.05 -2.30
CA VAL A 256 19.46 3.24 -3.50
C VAL A 256 19.61 1.78 -3.13
N ARG A 257 18.56 0.99 -3.39
CA ARG A 257 18.66 -0.47 -3.28
C ARG A 257 19.54 -0.98 -4.43
N GLU A 258 20.71 -1.50 -4.11
CA GLU A 258 21.56 -2.19 -5.09
C GLU A 258 20.75 -3.33 -5.71
N ARG A 259 20.52 -3.24 -7.02
CA ARG A 259 19.93 -4.33 -7.80
C ARG A 259 21.06 -5.25 -8.16
N VAL A 260 21.20 -6.35 -7.42
CA VAL A 260 22.16 -7.40 -7.79
C VAL A 260 21.62 -8.11 -9.02
N ASP A 261 22.37 -8.09 -10.12
CA ASP A 261 21.97 -8.73 -11.38
C ASP A 261 22.39 -10.21 -11.35
N ASP A 262 21.72 -10.99 -10.49
CA ASP A 262 22.03 -12.41 -10.24
C ASP A 262 21.58 -13.34 -11.39
N GLY A 263 21.19 -12.78 -12.54
CA GLY A 263 20.58 -13.52 -13.66
C GLY A 263 19.18 -14.07 -13.36
N VAL A 264 18.67 -13.85 -12.14
CA VAL A 264 17.31 -14.17 -11.73
C VAL A 264 16.40 -13.00 -12.10
N PRO A 265 15.32 -13.23 -12.88
CA PRO A 265 14.40 -12.17 -13.26
C PRO A 265 13.71 -11.63 -12.00
N GLN A 266 13.78 -10.32 -11.78
CA GLN A 266 13.25 -9.67 -10.58
C GLN A 266 11.86 -9.08 -10.80
N THR A 267 11.42 -8.98 -12.06
CA THR A 267 10.10 -8.48 -12.41
C THR A 267 9.33 -9.49 -13.25
N ALA A 268 8.00 -9.48 -13.14
CA ALA A 268 7.11 -10.32 -13.96
C ALA A 268 7.30 -10.08 -15.47
N SER A 269 7.73 -8.87 -15.87
CA SER A 269 8.07 -8.54 -17.25
C SER A 269 9.34 -9.25 -17.73
N GLU A 270 10.37 -9.32 -16.88
CA GLU A 270 11.62 -10.05 -17.16
C GLU A 270 11.38 -11.56 -17.20
N GLU A 271 10.59 -12.09 -16.26
CA GLU A 271 10.17 -13.51 -16.26
C GLU A 271 9.42 -13.86 -17.54
N ASP A 272 8.45 -13.03 -17.93
CA ASP A 272 7.66 -13.26 -19.13
C ASP A 272 8.50 -13.15 -20.41
N ARG A 273 9.45 -12.22 -20.45
CA ARG A 273 10.41 -12.08 -21.56
C ARG A 273 11.33 -13.29 -21.65
N MET A 274 11.83 -13.80 -20.53
CA MET A 274 12.64 -15.02 -20.50
C MET A 274 11.85 -16.25 -20.93
N ARG A 275 10.62 -16.40 -20.44
CA ARG A 275 9.70 -17.47 -20.86
C ARG A 275 9.43 -17.42 -22.36
N ARG A 276 9.13 -16.25 -22.91
CA ARG A 276 8.91 -16.06 -24.35
C ARG A 276 10.17 -16.37 -25.16
N ARG A 277 11.34 -15.93 -24.70
CA ARG A 277 12.63 -16.24 -25.34
C ARG A 277 12.88 -17.74 -25.36
N LYS A 278 12.71 -18.42 -24.23
CA LYS A 278 12.88 -19.88 -24.12
C LYS A 278 11.90 -20.64 -25.02
N ALA A 279 10.64 -20.24 -25.06
CA ALA A 279 9.64 -20.83 -25.94
C ALA A 279 10.00 -20.64 -27.44
N MET A 280 10.53 -19.48 -27.83
CA MET A 280 11.01 -19.26 -29.20
C MET A 280 12.25 -20.12 -29.53
N GLU A 281 13.19 -20.26 -28.60
CA GLU A 281 14.37 -21.12 -28.78
C GLU A 281 13.99 -22.60 -28.92
N GLU A 282 13.04 -23.09 -28.10
CA GLU A 282 12.50 -24.44 -28.20
C GLU A 282 11.76 -24.66 -29.53
N ALA A 283 10.92 -23.70 -29.94
CA ALA A 283 10.24 -23.75 -31.24
C ALA A 283 11.24 -23.77 -32.41
N ALA A 284 12.33 -23.01 -32.33
CA ALA A 284 13.40 -23.01 -33.34
C ALA A 284 14.12 -24.37 -33.41
N LYS A 285 14.44 -24.99 -32.26
CA LYS A 285 15.03 -26.34 -32.20
C LYS A 285 14.10 -27.41 -32.77
N VAL A 286 12.81 -27.38 -32.42
CA VAL A 286 11.81 -28.31 -32.96
C VAL A 286 11.71 -28.16 -34.48
N ARG A 287 11.76 -26.92 -34.99
CA ARG A 287 11.75 -26.65 -36.42
C ARG A 287 12.99 -27.21 -37.13
N GLN A 288 14.18 -27.05 -36.56
CA GLN A 288 15.41 -27.63 -37.11
C GLN A 288 15.33 -29.16 -37.19
N ILE A 289 14.88 -29.81 -36.11
CA ILE A 289 14.69 -31.26 -36.06
C ILE A 289 13.66 -31.73 -37.11
N TYR A 290 12.57 -30.98 -37.28
CA TYR A 290 11.56 -31.27 -38.29
C TYR A 290 12.10 -31.12 -39.72
N GLU A 291 12.88 -30.07 -39.98
CA GLU A 291 13.53 -29.83 -41.28
C GLU A 291 14.54 -30.94 -41.64
N GLU A 292 15.26 -31.48 -40.65
CA GLU A 292 16.22 -32.57 -40.83
C GLU A 292 15.53 -33.94 -41.00
N LEU A 293 14.63 -34.31 -40.09
CA LEU A 293 14.04 -35.67 -40.03
C LEU A 293 12.88 -35.88 -41.01
N VAL A 294 12.03 -34.87 -41.20
CA VAL A 294 10.80 -34.99 -42.00
C VAL A 294 11.02 -34.47 -43.41
N LEU A 295 11.64 -33.29 -43.54
CA LEU A 295 11.87 -32.66 -44.84
C LEU A 295 13.19 -33.10 -45.51
N LYS A 296 14.03 -33.89 -44.82
CA LYS A 296 15.31 -34.44 -45.32
C LYS A 296 16.22 -33.38 -45.95
N ARG A 297 16.17 -32.15 -45.45
CA ARG A 297 17.10 -31.10 -45.88
C ARG A 297 18.42 -31.29 -45.13
N PRO A 298 19.58 -31.34 -45.82
CA PRO A 298 20.86 -31.44 -45.13
C PRO A 298 21.08 -30.20 -44.25
N PRO A 299 21.69 -30.34 -43.06
CA PRO A 299 21.93 -29.20 -42.17
C PRO A 299 22.86 -28.20 -42.87
N GLU A 300 22.34 -27.01 -43.17
CA GLU A 300 23.13 -25.93 -43.73
C GLU A 300 24.09 -25.40 -42.65
N GLN A 301 25.37 -25.72 -42.81
CA GLN A 301 26.43 -25.21 -41.95
C GLN A 301 26.65 -23.73 -42.31
N LEU A 302 25.98 -22.83 -41.59
CA LEU A 302 26.17 -21.38 -41.74
C LEU A 302 27.60 -21.03 -41.29
N VAL A 303 28.51 -20.96 -42.25
CA VAL A 303 29.84 -20.37 -42.05
C VAL A 303 29.65 -18.86 -41.93
N GLN A 304 29.91 -18.30 -40.75
CA GLN A 304 30.03 -16.86 -40.61
C GLN A 304 31.19 -16.38 -41.48
N ILE A 305 30.88 -15.66 -42.57
CA ILE A 305 31.88 -14.94 -43.35
C ILE A 305 32.48 -13.88 -42.42
N GLY A 306 33.75 -14.03 -42.09
CA GLY A 306 34.52 -13.02 -41.36
C GLY A 306 34.42 -11.68 -42.07
N GLY A 307 34.09 -10.63 -41.31
CA GLY A 307 33.95 -9.28 -41.85
C GLY A 307 35.21 -8.86 -42.60
N LEU A 308 35.04 -8.45 -43.86
CA LEU A 308 36.08 -7.76 -44.63
C LEU A 308 36.39 -6.39 -44.00
N PRO A 309 37.66 -5.95 -44.01
CA PRO A 309 38.04 -4.66 -43.47
C PRO A 309 37.40 -3.54 -44.31
N ALA A 310 36.82 -2.56 -43.62
CA ALA A 310 36.15 -1.43 -44.22
C ALA A 310 37.16 -0.53 -44.98
N THR A 311 37.11 -0.57 -46.32
CA THR A 311 37.61 0.52 -47.15
C THR A 311 36.67 0.81 -48.31
N ALA A 312 36.25 2.08 -48.38
CA ALA A 312 35.77 2.81 -49.56
C ALA A 312 34.42 2.40 -50.17
N ASN A 313 33.32 3.02 -49.70
CA ASN A 313 32.69 4.17 -50.38
C ASN A 313 31.23 4.39 -49.92
N GLY A 314 30.98 5.58 -49.37
CA GLY A 314 29.78 6.39 -49.60
C GLY A 314 28.43 5.82 -49.18
N LEU A 315 28.01 6.11 -47.95
CA LEU A 315 26.68 6.64 -47.58
C LEU A 315 26.61 6.73 -46.05
N THR A 316 26.70 7.94 -45.51
CA THR A 316 26.60 8.25 -44.08
C THR A 316 25.14 8.25 -43.63
N PRO A 317 24.71 7.42 -42.66
CA PRO A 317 23.53 7.70 -41.86
C PRO A 317 23.96 8.55 -40.65
N ASP A 318 23.49 9.79 -40.64
CA ASP A 318 23.63 10.74 -39.53
C ASP A 318 23.23 10.09 -38.20
N THR A 319 24.22 9.82 -37.34
CA THR A 319 24.01 9.53 -35.93
C THR A 319 24.96 10.39 -35.14
N LYS A 320 24.48 11.58 -34.75
CA LYS A 320 25.16 12.41 -33.75
C LYS A 320 25.19 11.66 -32.42
N PRO A 321 26.36 11.48 -31.80
CA PRO A 321 26.47 10.94 -30.45
C PRO A 321 26.09 12.02 -29.43
N ASN A 322 25.26 11.67 -28.46
CA ASN A 322 25.10 12.45 -27.23
C ASN A 322 26.44 12.42 -26.46
N PRO A 323 27.07 13.57 -26.15
CA PRO A 323 28.22 13.58 -25.28
C PRO A 323 27.78 13.44 -23.82
N ALA A 324 28.64 12.74 -23.06
CA ALA A 324 28.53 12.54 -21.63
C ALA A 324 28.63 13.87 -20.86
N HIS A 325 28.06 13.83 -19.65
CA HIS A 325 28.11 14.83 -18.59
C HIS A 325 29.45 15.55 -18.43
N ASP A 326 29.40 16.88 -18.25
CA ASP A 326 30.32 17.62 -17.37
C ASP A 326 29.55 18.79 -16.72
N PRO A 327 29.73 19.10 -15.42
CA PRO A 327 29.00 20.15 -14.73
C PRO A 327 29.80 21.45 -14.72
N GLY A 328 29.22 22.53 -15.25
CA GLY A 328 29.66 23.90 -14.96
C GLY A 328 29.73 24.81 -16.18
N GLY A 329 29.10 25.99 -16.09
CA GLY A 329 29.38 27.12 -16.97
C GLY A 329 28.14 27.89 -17.43
N ALA A 330 28.09 29.17 -17.06
CA ALA A 330 27.02 30.14 -17.26
C ALA A 330 26.92 30.73 -18.70
N SER A 331 25.83 31.47 -18.92
CA SER A 331 25.56 32.49 -19.99
C SER A 331 25.33 31.93 -21.41
N GLU A 332 24.52 32.49 -22.31
CA GLU A 332 23.78 33.75 -22.41
C GLU A 332 22.70 33.62 -23.51
N ALA A 333 21.80 34.60 -23.59
CA ALA A 333 20.61 34.64 -24.43
C ALA A 333 20.90 34.75 -25.96
N SER A 334 19.97 34.25 -26.78
CA SER A 334 19.70 34.82 -28.11
C SER A 334 18.26 34.57 -28.57
N GLU A 335 17.54 35.69 -28.70
CA GLU A 335 16.28 35.93 -29.41
C GLU A 335 16.35 35.53 -30.89
N VAL A 336 15.32 34.87 -31.43
CA VAL A 336 14.85 35.09 -32.82
C VAL A 336 13.32 34.85 -32.90
N THR A 337 12.66 35.82 -33.53
CA THR A 337 11.23 36.05 -33.76
C THR A 337 10.66 35.35 -35.00
N ALA A 338 9.33 35.47 -35.13
CA ALA A 338 8.46 35.37 -36.33
C ALA A 338 7.90 33.97 -36.66
N THR A 339 6.62 33.76 -37.03
CA THR A 339 5.49 34.65 -37.36
C THR A 339 4.21 33.81 -37.41
N ALA A 340 3.08 34.43 -37.11
CA ALA A 340 1.74 33.89 -37.30
C ALA A 340 1.35 33.86 -38.80
N ALA A 341 0.55 32.87 -39.19
CA ALA A 341 -0.29 32.92 -40.39
C ALA A 341 -1.61 32.17 -40.12
N SER A 342 -2.68 32.94 -40.16
CA SER A 342 -4.09 32.55 -40.23
C SER A 342 -4.46 31.99 -41.61
N GLY A 343 -5.49 31.15 -41.68
CA GLY A 343 -6.16 30.81 -42.93
C GLY A 343 -7.30 29.80 -42.75
N ASP A 344 -8.52 30.36 -42.69
CA ASP A 344 -9.87 29.84 -42.97
C ASP A 344 -10.43 28.56 -42.32
#